data_AF-A0A536PVG7-F1
#
_entry.id   AF-A0A536PVG7-F1
#
_cell.length_a   1.000
_cell.length_b   1.000
_cell.length_c   1.000
_cell.angle_alpha   90.00
_cell.angle_beta   90.00
_cell.angle_gamma   90.00
#
_symmetry.space_group_name_H-M   'P 1'
#
loop_
_entity.id
_entity.type
_entity.pdbx_description
1 polymer ?
#
loop_
_entity_poly.entity_id
_entity_poly.type
_entity_poly.pdbx_seq_one_letter_code
_entity_poly.pdbx_strand_id
1 'polypeptide(L)'
;MKYKLEYIWLDGYEPVPNLRSKTKIVDLETEPTLDQLPLWNFDGSSTRQADGSNSDCFLKPVALFPDPARNRGYLAMCEVLLPDGTPHPSNTRAAIADDPDAWFGFEQEYFLYKDGSPLGFPKEGFPAPQGEYYTGVGFKNVGDIARQIVDEHIDLCLEAGIEIEGINAEVAKGQWEFQIFGKGAARAADELWIARYLMLRLCESYGVDINFHPKPLGADVDWNGSGLHTNFSTKHMREIGGEEYFSALMNAFSEARDEHIACYGPEND
;
A
#
# COMPACT_ATOMS: atom_id res chain seq x y z
N MET A 1 -21.28 22.31 7.55
CA MET A 1 -19.87 22.67 7.32
C MET A 1 -19.35 21.91 6.12
N LYS A 2 -18.52 22.53 5.27
CA LYS A 2 -17.95 21.84 4.11
C LYS A 2 -16.75 20.96 4.49
N TYR A 3 -16.79 19.70 4.09
CA TYR A 3 -15.70 18.72 4.20
C TYR A 3 -15.25 18.26 2.82
N LYS A 4 -13.98 17.82 2.73
CA LYS A 4 -13.37 17.25 1.52
C LYS A 4 -13.22 15.76 1.72
N LEU A 5 -13.87 14.96 0.89
CA LEU A 5 -13.75 13.51 0.89
C LEU A 5 -12.92 13.07 -0.30
N GLU A 6 -11.71 12.60 -0.06
CA GLU A 6 -10.84 12.03 -1.09
C GLU A 6 -11.22 10.55 -1.29
N TYR A 7 -11.94 10.25 -2.35
CA TYR A 7 -12.31 8.88 -2.70
C TYR A 7 -11.12 8.24 -3.41
N ILE A 8 -10.60 7.15 -2.85
CA ILE A 8 -9.39 6.45 -3.31
C ILE A 8 -9.76 5.03 -3.72
N TRP A 9 -9.27 4.56 -4.86
CA TRP A 9 -9.54 3.21 -5.37
C TRP A 9 -8.39 2.68 -6.22
N LEU A 10 -8.45 1.37 -6.51
CA LEU A 10 -7.53 0.69 -7.41
C LEU A 10 -8.13 0.59 -8.82
N ASP A 11 -7.33 0.93 -9.83
CA ASP A 11 -7.73 0.81 -11.23
C ASP A 11 -7.67 -0.64 -11.77
N GLY A 12 -7.94 -0.81 -13.07
CA GLY A 12 -7.95 -2.10 -13.74
C GLY A 12 -6.69 -2.39 -14.56
N TYR A 13 -5.57 -1.71 -14.29
CA TYR A 13 -4.32 -2.07 -14.95
C TYR A 13 -3.82 -3.41 -14.42
N GLU A 14 -3.30 -4.23 -15.34
CA GLU A 14 -2.71 -5.53 -15.06
C GLU A 14 -1.24 -5.55 -15.52
N PRO A 15 -0.36 -6.31 -14.85
CA PRO A 15 -0.66 -7.17 -13.71
C PRO A 15 -0.78 -6.43 -12.36
N VAL A 16 -0.39 -5.16 -12.29
CA VAL A 16 -0.42 -4.36 -11.04
C VAL A 16 -1.35 -3.15 -11.23
N PRO A 17 -2.36 -2.96 -10.36
CA PRO A 17 -3.24 -1.81 -10.42
C PRO A 17 -2.55 -0.56 -9.86
N ASN A 18 -2.97 0.61 -10.33
CA ASN A 18 -2.56 1.90 -9.78
C ASN A 18 -3.60 2.43 -8.79
N LEU A 19 -3.14 3.21 -7.81
CA LEU A 19 -4.00 4.04 -6.99
C LEU A 19 -4.54 5.23 -7.81
N ARG A 20 -5.82 5.51 -7.65
CA ARG A 20 -6.51 6.67 -8.23
C ARG A 20 -7.29 7.37 -7.13
N SER A 21 -7.47 8.68 -7.26
CA SER A 21 -8.29 9.43 -6.31
C SER A 21 -9.01 10.61 -6.94
N LYS A 22 -10.05 11.10 -6.24
CA LYS A 22 -10.68 12.40 -6.50
C LYS A 22 -11.46 12.92 -5.29
N THR A 23 -11.59 14.24 -5.18
CA THR A 23 -12.27 14.90 -4.06
C THR A 23 -13.76 15.16 -4.29
N LYS A 24 -14.63 14.69 -3.39
CA LYS A 24 -16.02 15.15 -3.23
C LYS A 24 -16.08 16.25 -2.16
N ILE A 25 -16.86 17.30 -2.41
CA ILE A 25 -17.22 18.27 -1.36
C ILE A 25 -18.61 17.91 -0.81
N VAL A 26 -18.72 17.77 0.50
CA VAL A 26 -19.98 17.49 1.20
C VAL A 26 -20.25 18.55 2.26
N ASP A 27 -21.53 18.81 2.55
CA ASP A 27 -21.95 19.70 3.62
C ASP A 27 -22.60 18.88 4.73
N LEU A 28 -21.93 18.82 5.90
CA LEU A 28 -22.35 18.03 7.05
C LEU A 28 -22.31 18.87 8.33
N GLU A 29 -23.22 18.60 9.26
CA GLU A 29 -23.25 19.29 10.56
C GLU A 29 -22.08 18.86 11.46
N THR A 30 -21.69 17.59 11.39
CA THR A 30 -20.60 16.97 12.15
C THR A 30 -19.50 16.46 11.23
N GLU A 31 -18.45 15.91 11.81
CA GLU A 31 -17.43 15.16 11.07
C GLU A 31 -18.05 13.96 10.32
N PRO A 32 -17.62 13.67 9.08
CA PRO A 32 -18.09 12.52 8.32
C PRO A 32 -17.84 11.19 9.03
N THR A 33 -18.84 10.30 9.01
CA THR A 33 -18.70 8.88 9.36
C THR A 33 -18.89 8.01 8.13
N LEU A 34 -18.29 6.81 8.11
CA LEU A 34 -18.27 5.93 6.93
C LEU A 34 -19.68 5.65 6.36
N ASP A 35 -20.66 5.43 7.22
CA ASP A 35 -22.06 5.14 6.86
C ASP A 35 -22.80 6.32 6.20
N GLN A 36 -22.27 7.54 6.35
CA GLN A 36 -22.82 8.74 5.72
C GLN A 36 -22.25 9.00 4.32
N LEU A 37 -21.15 8.35 3.95
CA LEU A 37 -20.50 8.63 2.68
C LEU A 37 -21.33 8.09 1.51
N PRO A 38 -21.72 8.93 0.54
CA PRO A 38 -22.50 8.47 -0.60
C PRO A 38 -21.66 7.58 -1.52
N LEU A 39 -22.33 6.68 -2.25
CA LEU A 39 -21.74 6.10 -3.44
C LEU A 39 -21.35 7.23 -4.41
N TRP A 40 -20.28 6.99 -5.16
CA TRP A 40 -19.91 7.86 -6.26
C TRP A 40 -19.63 7.03 -7.51
N ASN A 41 -19.35 7.68 -8.62
CA ASN A 41 -19.05 7.03 -9.89
C ASN A 41 -17.83 7.69 -10.51
N PHE A 42 -17.15 7.00 -11.42
CA PHE A 42 -16.06 7.52 -12.23
C PHE A 42 -16.10 6.92 -13.63
N ASP A 43 -15.32 7.50 -14.53
CA ASP A 43 -15.14 7.00 -15.89
C ASP A 43 -14.12 5.84 -15.89
N GLY A 44 -14.63 4.61 -15.92
CA GLY A 44 -13.85 3.37 -15.96
C GLY A 44 -13.09 3.17 -17.27
N SER A 45 -13.47 3.85 -18.36
CA SER A 45 -12.73 3.75 -19.63
C SER A 45 -11.35 4.38 -19.55
N SER A 46 -11.19 5.37 -18.66
CA SER A 46 -9.92 6.04 -18.36
C SER A 46 -9.02 5.26 -17.39
N THR A 47 -9.48 4.11 -16.88
CA THR A 47 -8.80 3.35 -15.82
C THR A 47 -8.73 1.84 -16.10
N ARG A 48 -9.00 1.42 -17.35
CA ARG A 48 -9.03 -0.01 -17.76
C ARG A 48 -10.11 -0.83 -17.05
N GLN A 49 -11.20 -0.21 -16.61
CA GLN A 49 -12.30 -0.86 -15.89
C GLN A 49 -13.60 -0.90 -16.68
N ALA A 50 -13.69 -0.19 -17.80
CA ALA A 50 -14.86 -0.27 -18.66
C ALA A 50 -14.49 0.04 -20.11
N ASP A 51 -15.38 -0.30 -21.04
CA ASP A 51 -15.31 0.22 -22.40
C ASP A 51 -15.93 1.62 -22.48
N GLY A 52 -15.64 2.37 -23.55
CA GLY A 52 -16.17 3.72 -23.73
C GLY A 52 -17.67 3.79 -24.05
N SER A 53 -18.34 2.66 -24.31
CA SER A 53 -19.78 2.63 -24.64
C SER A 53 -20.67 2.46 -23.40
N ASN A 54 -20.11 1.92 -22.31
CA ASN A 54 -20.73 1.84 -20.99
C ASN A 54 -19.65 2.00 -19.91
N SER A 55 -19.22 3.24 -19.68
CA SER A 55 -17.99 3.54 -18.94
C SER A 55 -18.17 3.77 -17.43
N ASP A 56 -19.39 3.79 -16.91
CA ASP A 56 -19.62 4.11 -15.49
C ASP A 56 -19.22 2.95 -14.58
N CYS A 57 -18.27 3.21 -13.67
CA CYS A 57 -17.97 2.36 -12.52
C CYS A 57 -18.33 3.08 -11.23
N PHE A 58 -18.74 2.34 -10.21
CA PHE A 58 -19.17 2.91 -8.93
C PHE A 58 -18.13 2.71 -7.83
N LEU A 59 -18.02 3.70 -6.94
CA LEU A 59 -17.16 3.70 -5.77
C LEU A 59 -18.02 3.54 -4.52
N LYS A 60 -17.76 2.46 -3.79
CA LYS A 60 -18.36 2.18 -2.49
C LYS A 60 -17.31 2.40 -1.40
N PRO A 61 -17.45 3.42 -0.53
CA PRO A 61 -16.59 3.60 0.63
C PRO A 61 -16.63 2.37 1.54
N VAL A 62 -15.45 1.92 1.97
CA VAL A 62 -15.28 0.72 2.83
C VAL A 62 -14.41 1.00 4.06
N ALA A 63 -13.57 2.03 4.02
CA ALA A 63 -12.86 2.54 5.18
C ALA A 63 -12.72 4.07 5.08
N LEU A 64 -12.67 4.73 6.23
CA LEU A 64 -12.58 6.19 6.34
C LEU A 64 -11.49 6.58 7.33
N PHE A 65 -10.65 7.53 6.93
CA PHE A 65 -9.54 8.04 7.73
C PHE A 65 -9.54 9.58 7.67
N PRO A 66 -9.13 10.30 8.72
CA PRO A 66 -8.79 11.71 8.60
C PRO A 66 -7.68 11.95 7.57
N ASP A 67 -7.72 13.07 6.84
CA ASP A 67 -6.63 13.50 5.95
C ASP A 67 -5.82 14.61 6.66
N PRO A 68 -4.68 14.28 7.30
CA PRO A 68 -3.89 15.26 8.05
C PRO A 68 -3.30 16.36 7.17
N ALA A 69 -3.07 16.09 5.88
CA ALA A 69 -2.54 17.06 4.94
C ALA A 69 -3.59 18.11 4.48
N ARG A 70 -4.86 17.98 4.88
CA ARG A 70 -5.93 18.89 4.45
C ARG A 70 -6.85 19.27 5.61
N ASN A 71 -7.02 20.58 5.81
CA ASN A 71 -8.05 21.09 6.72
C ASN A 71 -9.45 20.53 6.38
N ARG A 72 -10.11 19.84 7.31
CA ARG A 72 -11.42 19.16 7.12
C ARG A 72 -11.42 18.17 5.95
N GLY A 73 -10.31 17.47 5.74
CA GLY A 73 -10.18 16.41 4.77
C GLY A 73 -10.35 15.02 5.40
N TYR A 74 -10.88 14.10 4.60
CA TYR A 74 -10.99 12.68 4.93
C TYR A 74 -10.61 11.85 3.71
N LEU A 75 -9.94 10.73 3.94
CA LEU A 75 -9.56 9.72 2.95
C LEU A 75 -10.57 8.57 3.02
N ALA A 76 -11.24 8.28 1.91
CA ALA A 76 -12.21 7.21 1.80
C ALA A 76 -11.66 6.12 0.88
N MET A 77 -11.20 5.01 1.46
CA MET A 77 -10.85 3.81 0.69
C MET A 77 -12.15 3.23 0.11
N CYS A 78 -12.15 2.93 -1.19
CA CYS A 78 -13.33 2.49 -1.91
C CYS A 78 -13.12 1.16 -2.63
N GLU A 79 -14.17 0.34 -2.61
CA GLU A 79 -14.35 -0.75 -3.57
C GLU A 79 -14.92 -0.22 -4.88
N VAL A 80 -14.60 -0.92 -5.97
CA VAL A 80 -15.18 -0.66 -7.28
C VAL A 80 -16.30 -1.66 -7.54
N LEU A 81 -17.46 -1.14 -7.96
CA LEU A 81 -18.65 -1.90 -8.30
C LEU A 81 -19.04 -1.68 -9.76
N LEU A 82 -19.69 -2.68 -10.34
CA LEU A 82 -20.44 -2.58 -11.58
C LEU A 82 -21.74 -1.77 -11.38
N PRO A 83 -22.38 -1.27 -12.46
CA PRO A 83 -23.64 -0.55 -12.38
C PRO A 83 -24.81 -1.29 -11.71
N ASP A 84 -24.77 -2.63 -11.70
CA ASP A 84 -25.76 -3.47 -11.02
C ASP A 84 -25.49 -3.63 -9.50
N GLY A 85 -24.41 -3.02 -9.00
CA GLY A 85 -24.00 -3.05 -7.59
C GLY A 85 -23.13 -4.26 -7.21
N THR A 86 -22.83 -5.16 -8.14
CA THR A 86 -21.92 -6.29 -7.87
C THR A 86 -20.45 -5.84 -7.89
N PRO A 87 -19.53 -6.57 -7.23
CA PRO A 87 -18.10 -6.25 -7.29
C PRO A 87 -17.58 -6.24 -8.73
N HIS A 88 -16.81 -5.21 -9.08
CA HIS A 88 -16.12 -5.14 -10.36
C HIS A 88 -15.05 -6.25 -10.46
N PRO A 89 -14.73 -6.82 -11.64
CA PRO A 89 -13.69 -7.85 -11.75
C PRO A 89 -12.31 -7.46 -11.20
N SER A 90 -11.97 -6.16 -11.20
CA SER A 90 -10.74 -5.65 -10.58
C SER A 90 -10.81 -5.51 -9.05
N ASN A 91 -11.98 -5.73 -8.43
CA ASN A 91 -12.18 -5.59 -6.99
C ASN A 91 -11.74 -6.85 -6.26
N THR A 92 -10.45 -6.89 -5.91
CA THR A 92 -9.87 -8.00 -5.12
C THR A 92 -10.26 -7.96 -3.65
N ARG A 93 -10.67 -6.79 -3.13
CA ARG A 93 -11.09 -6.65 -1.73
C ARG A 93 -12.34 -7.49 -1.43
N ALA A 94 -13.26 -7.59 -2.38
CA ALA A 94 -14.48 -8.39 -2.23
C ALA A 94 -14.23 -9.90 -2.06
N ALA A 95 -13.02 -10.39 -2.41
CA ALA A 95 -12.62 -11.79 -2.22
C ALA A 95 -11.99 -12.07 -0.85
N ILE A 96 -11.74 -11.04 -0.03
CA ILE A 96 -11.14 -11.20 1.29
C ILE A 96 -12.13 -11.91 2.22
N ALA A 97 -11.68 -12.98 2.86
CA ALA A 97 -12.46 -13.67 3.89
C ALA A 97 -12.59 -12.81 5.15
N ASP A 98 -13.81 -12.71 5.68
CA ASP A 98 -14.09 -11.98 6.91
C ASP A 98 -13.73 -12.84 8.14
N ASP A 99 -12.50 -12.68 8.63
CA ASP A 99 -12.05 -13.24 9.90
C ASP A 99 -11.36 -12.13 10.73
N PRO A 100 -12.03 -11.57 11.75
CA PRO A 100 -11.44 -10.53 12.60
C PRO A 100 -10.29 -11.04 13.49
N ASP A 101 -10.16 -12.36 13.65
CA ASP A 101 -9.11 -13.00 14.43
C ASP A 101 -7.88 -13.39 13.59
N ALA A 102 -7.97 -13.24 12.26
CA ALA A 102 -6.84 -13.32 11.35
C ALA A 102 -6.11 -11.96 11.31
N TRP A 103 -4.98 -11.89 11.99
CA TRP A 103 -4.17 -10.67 12.09
C TRP A 103 -3.02 -10.73 11.09
N PHE A 104 -2.69 -9.59 10.52
CA PHE A 104 -1.66 -9.46 9.50
C PHE A 104 -0.71 -8.31 9.84
N GLY A 105 0.59 -8.53 9.61
CA GLY A 105 1.62 -7.51 9.64
C GLY A 105 2.31 -7.46 8.29
N PHE A 106 2.36 -6.29 7.65
CA PHE A 106 2.96 -6.10 6.34
C PHE A 106 4.22 -5.24 6.47
N GLU A 107 5.33 -5.73 5.93
CA GLU A 107 6.62 -5.03 5.85
C GLU A 107 6.80 -4.51 4.43
N GLN A 108 6.35 -3.27 4.16
CA GLN A 108 6.38 -2.69 2.81
C GLN A 108 7.75 -2.11 2.50
N GLU A 109 8.54 -2.80 1.69
CA GLU A 109 9.77 -2.25 1.14
C GLU A 109 9.51 -1.46 -0.14
N TYR A 110 10.31 -0.42 -0.38
CA TYR A 110 10.22 0.41 -1.58
C TYR A 110 11.51 1.19 -1.80
N PHE A 111 11.71 1.68 -3.02
CA PHE A 111 12.75 2.65 -3.31
C PHE A 111 12.16 4.04 -3.58
N LEU A 112 12.85 5.06 -3.06
CA LEU A 112 12.66 6.44 -3.49
C LEU A 112 13.42 6.65 -4.81
N TYR A 113 12.78 7.23 -5.82
CA TYR A 113 13.37 7.47 -7.14
C TYR A 113 13.32 8.95 -7.49
N LYS A 114 14.35 9.45 -8.17
CA LYS A 114 14.37 10.79 -8.75
C LYS A 114 15.10 10.77 -10.08
N ASP A 115 14.52 11.41 -11.08
CA ASP A 115 15.06 11.47 -12.44
C ASP A 115 15.39 10.07 -13.02
N GLY A 116 14.56 9.06 -12.70
CA GLY A 116 14.70 7.69 -13.21
C GLY A 116 15.76 6.83 -12.52
N SER A 117 16.30 7.25 -11.37
CA SER A 117 17.28 6.47 -10.59
C SER A 117 16.94 6.48 -9.09
N PRO A 118 17.38 5.48 -8.30
CA PRO A 118 17.21 5.52 -6.86
C PRO A 118 17.83 6.77 -6.23
N LEU A 119 17.14 7.33 -5.26
CA LEU A 119 17.57 8.53 -4.56
C LEU A 119 18.91 8.29 -3.86
N GLY A 120 19.86 9.18 -4.12
CA GLY A 120 21.23 9.08 -3.57
C GLY A 120 22.21 8.26 -4.40
N PHE A 121 21.78 7.70 -5.54
CA PHE A 121 22.69 7.16 -6.55
C PHE A 121 23.40 8.31 -7.31
N PRO A 122 24.63 8.10 -7.78
CA PRO A 122 25.28 9.03 -8.70
C PRO A 122 24.56 9.02 -10.06
N LYS A 123 24.69 10.11 -10.84
CA LYS A 123 24.11 10.20 -12.20
C LYS A 123 24.60 9.11 -13.14
N GLU A 124 25.82 8.62 -12.93
CA GLU A 124 26.44 7.55 -13.69
C GLU A 124 27.02 6.52 -12.72
N GLY A 125 26.72 5.24 -12.97
CA GLY A 125 27.20 4.12 -12.16
C GLY A 125 26.42 3.89 -10.87
N PHE A 126 27.10 3.34 -9.87
CA PHE A 126 26.51 2.90 -8.61
C PHE A 126 27.17 3.60 -7.41
N PRO A 127 26.47 3.74 -6.27
CA PRO A 127 27.12 4.15 -5.03
C PRO A 127 28.09 3.06 -4.53
N ALA A 128 28.67 3.24 -3.35
CA ALA A 128 29.49 2.20 -2.73
C ALA A 128 28.66 0.90 -2.56
N PRO A 129 29.29 -0.28 -2.53
CA PRO A 129 28.57 -1.54 -2.34
C PRO A 129 27.67 -1.54 -1.09
N GLN A 130 26.64 -2.38 -1.11
CA GLN A 130 25.73 -2.59 0.02
C GLN A 130 26.49 -2.95 1.30
N GLY A 131 26.00 -2.47 2.45
CA GLY A 131 26.60 -2.75 3.75
C GLY A 131 26.28 -1.69 4.80
N GLU A 132 26.75 -0.46 4.60
CA GLU A 132 26.56 0.63 5.59
C GLU A 132 25.17 1.31 5.50
N TYR A 133 24.33 0.92 4.53
CA TYR A 133 23.03 1.56 4.28
C TYR A 133 21.93 1.06 5.22
N TYR A 134 21.86 -0.24 5.47
CA TYR A 134 20.85 -0.85 6.34
C TYR A 134 20.89 -0.22 7.73
N THR A 135 19.77 0.34 8.18
CA THR A 135 19.65 1.09 9.45
C THR A 135 20.71 2.20 9.62
N GLY A 136 21.25 2.69 8.49
CA GLY A 136 22.35 3.64 8.46
C GLY A 136 21.95 5.05 8.90
N VAL A 137 22.92 5.81 9.38
CA VAL A 137 22.77 7.22 9.76
C VAL A 137 23.82 8.09 9.08
N GLY A 138 23.49 9.37 8.88
CA GLY A 138 24.37 10.36 8.27
C GLY A 138 24.26 10.44 6.74
N PHE A 139 24.64 11.60 6.21
CA PHE A 139 24.45 11.98 4.80
C PHE A 139 25.04 10.97 3.80
N LYS A 140 26.19 10.37 4.12
CA LYS A 140 26.85 9.37 3.27
C LYS A 140 25.91 8.20 2.93
N ASN A 141 25.18 7.71 3.92
CA ASN A 141 24.40 6.48 3.83
C ASN A 141 22.94 6.78 3.49
N VAL A 142 22.38 7.85 4.06
CA VAL A 142 20.95 8.19 3.97
C VAL A 142 20.64 9.16 2.82
N GLY A 143 21.55 10.09 2.51
CA GLY A 143 21.30 11.18 1.58
C GLY A 143 20.75 12.45 2.26
N ASP A 144 20.27 13.37 1.42
CA ASP A 144 19.82 14.71 1.79
C ASP A 144 18.36 14.76 2.26
N ILE A 145 17.44 14.16 1.50
CA ILE A 145 15.99 14.30 1.72
C ILE A 145 15.27 12.98 2.05
N ALA A 146 15.92 11.83 1.87
CA ALA A 146 15.25 10.53 1.98
C ALA A 146 14.56 10.34 3.34
N ARG A 147 15.29 10.55 4.43
CA ARG A 147 14.75 10.41 5.79
C ARG A 147 13.67 11.45 6.11
N GLN A 148 13.78 12.66 5.57
CA GLN A 148 12.75 13.67 5.76
C GLN A 148 11.40 13.20 5.18
N ILE A 149 11.42 12.63 3.96
CA ILE A 149 10.22 12.08 3.33
C ILE A 149 9.65 10.93 4.16
N VAL A 150 10.50 10.01 4.63
CA VAL A 150 10.06 8.86 5.44
C VAL A 150 9.48 9.30 6.78
N ASP A 151 10.13 10.21 7.50
CA ASP A 151 9.66 10.70 8.79
C ASP A 151 8.32 11.47 8.63
N GLU A 152 8.17 12.28 7.59
CA GLU A 152 6.90 12.97 7.29
C GLU A 152 5.78 11.99 6.91
N HIS A 153 6.08 10.89 6.22
CA HIS A 153 5.10 9.84 5.92
C HIS A 153 4.58 9.15 7.18
N ILE A 154 5.44 8.89 8.16
CA ILE A 154 5.06 8.31 9.44
C ILE A 154 4.08 9.23 10.16
N ASP A 155 4.38 10.52 10.23
CA ASP A 155 3.51 11.52 10.87
C ASP A 155 2.11 11.54 10.20
N LEU A 156 2.07 11.51 8.86
CA LEU A 156 0.81 11.43 8.12
C LEU A 156 0.02 10.13 8.44
N CYS A 157 0.71 8.99 8.54
CA CYS A 157 0.06 7.72 8.87
C CYS A 157 -0.50 7.72 10.31
N LEU A 158 0.28 8.18 11.28
CA LEU A 158 -0.13 8.26 12.68
C LEU A 158 -1.32 9.22 12.87
N GLU A 159 -1.28 10.40 12.25
CA GLU A 159 -2.38 11.38 12.34
C GLU A 159 -3.65 10.92 11.59
N ALA A 160 -3.50 10.08 10.55
CA ALA A 160 -4.62 9.43 9.88
C ALA A 160 -5.20 8.23 10.67
N GLY A 161 -4.56 7.83 11.78
CA GLY A 161 -4.97 6.67 12.57
C GLY A 161 -4.73 5.34 11.85
N ILE A 162 -3.66 5.25 11.06
CA ILE A 162 -3.13 4.01 10.49
C ILE A 162 -2.24 3.36 11.54
N GLU A 163 -2.36 2.05 11.71
CA GLU A 163 -1.58 1.23 12.66
C GLU A 163 -0.19 0.93 12.05
N ILE A 164 0.61 1.99 11.89
CA ILE A 164 2.02 1.91 11.52
C ILE A 164 2.85 1.55 12.75
N GLU A 165 3.65 0.48 12.63
CA GLU A 165 4.41 -0.09 13.75
C GLU A 165 5.89 0.32 13.74
N GLY A 166 6.42 0.71 12.58
CA GLY A 166 7.81 1.10 12.47
C GLY A 166 8.27 1.40 11.04
N ILE A 167 9.56 1.71 10.94
CA ILE A 167 10.29 1.96 9.69
C ILE A 167 11.76 1.55 9.85
N ASN A 168 12.43 1.32 8.72
CA ASN A 168 13.88 1.23 8.65
C ASN A 168 14.40 1.65 7.28
N ALA A 169 15.65 2.13 7.26
CA ALA A 169 16.41 2.21 6.01
C ALA A 169 16.86 0.79 5.65
N GLU A 170 16.66 0.41 4.40
CA GLU A 170 16.93 -0.95 3.90
C GLU A 170 18.38 -1.11 3.39
N VAL A 171 18.71 -2.32 2.94
CA VAL A 171 20.07 -2.72 2.56
C VAL A 171 20.63 -1.93 1.38
N ALA A 172 19.79 -1.50 0.43
CA ALA A 172 20.21 -0.67 -0.69
C ALA A 172 20.04 0.82 -0.41
N LYS A 173 20.94 1.65 -0.96
CA LYS A 173 20.84 3.11 -0.82
C LYS A 173 19.57 3.63 -1.49
N GLY A 174 18.77 4.40 -0.75
CA GLY A 174 17.48 4.91 -1.23
C GLY A 174 16.32 3.92 -1.08
N GLN A 175 16.57 2.72 -0.55
CA GLN A 175 15.55 1.75 -0.18
C GLN A 175 15.13 1.95 1.27
N TRP A 176 13.83 1.78 1.53
CA TRP A 176 13.21 1.95 2.84
C TRP A 176 12.09 0.94 3.03
N GLU A 177 11.70 0.78 4.29
CA GLU A 177 10.58 -0.05 4.71
C GLU A 177 9.68 0.70 5.69
N PHE A 178 8.37 0.44 5.63
CA PHE A 178 7.43 0.73 6.72
C PHE A 178 6.59 -0.48 7.06
N GLN A 179 6.20 -0.63 8.32
CA GLN A 179 5.41 -1.78 8.79
C GLN A 179 3.99 -1.38 9.20
N ILE A 180 2.99 -2.12 8.72
CA ILE A 180 1.56 -1.94 9.07
C ILE A 180 1.06 -3.18 9.79
N PHE A 181 0.28 -3.02 10.86
CA PHE A 181 -0.39 -4.12 11.53
C PHE A 181 -1.91 -3.96 11.50
N GLY A 182 -2.65 -5.02 11.19
CA GLY A 182 -4.10 -4.99 11.18
C GLY A 182 -4.75 -6.23 11.78
N LYS A 183 -5.80 -6.00 12.57
CA LYS A 183 -6.70 -7.06 13.05
C LYS A 183 -7.82 -7.26 12.03
N GLY A 184 -7.78 -8.37 11.33
CA GLY A 184 -8.64 -8.65 10.18
C GLY A 184 -7.96 -8.29 8.86
N ALA A 185 -8.03 -9.21 7.90
CA ALA A 185 -7.37 -9.08 6.59
C ALA A 185 -7.81 -7.82 5.81
N ALA A 186 -9.11 -7.52 5.80
CA ALA A 186 -9.63 -6.37 5.05
C ALA A 186 -9.12 -5.04 5.62
N ARG A 187 -9.09 -4.91 6.96
CA ARG A 187 -8.59 -3.70 7.63
C ARG A 187 -7.10 -3.52 7.37
N ALA A 188 -6.30 -4.58 7.52
CA ALA A 188 -4.87 -4.54 7.24
C ALA A 188 -4.58 -4.11 5.79
N ALA A 189 -5.32 -4.65 4.83
CA ALA A 189 -5.19 -4.29 3.42
C ALA A 189 -5.62 -2.85 3.12
N ASP A 190 -6.74 -2.39 3.69
CA ASP A 190 -7.22 -1.01 3.54
C ASP A 190 -6.20 0.00 4.06
N GLU A 191 -5.63 -0.27 5.24
CA GLU A 191 -4.58 0.57 5.84
C GLU A 191 -3.30 0.62 5.00
N LEU A 192 -2.82 -0.54 4.51
CA LEU A 192 -1.64 -0.58 3.63
C LEU A 192 -1.85 0.25 2.37
N TRP A 193 -3.02 0.17 1.74
CA TRP A 193 -3.31 0.95 0.53
C TRP A 193 -3.40 2.44 0.80
N ILE A 194 -3.99 2.86 1.93
CA ILE A 194 -4.00 4.27 2.31
C ILE A 194 -2.60 4.77 2.69
N ALA A 195 -1.78 3.94 3.36
CA ALA A 195 -0.39 4.27 3.65
C ALA A 195 0.42 4.47 2.36
N ARG A 196 0.26 3.58 1.36
CA ARG A 196 0.86 3.74 0.03
C ARG A 196 0.38 5.03 -0.67
N TYR A 197 -0.92 5.33 -0.59
CA TYR A 197 -1.48 6.56 -1.16
C TYR A 197 -0.88 7.82 -0.53
N LEU A 198 -0.78 7.86 0.80
CA LEU A 198 -0.16 8.98 1.51
C LEU A 198 1.30 9.16 1.13
N MET A 199 2.07 8.06 1.00
CA MET A 199 3.46 8.11 0.54
C MET A 199 3.58 8.71 -0.87
N LEU A 200 2.82 8.18 -1.82
CA LEU A 200 2.84 8.66 -3.21
C LEU A 200 2.49 10.15 -3.27
N ARG A 201 1.42 10.54 -2.58
CA ARG A 201 0.96 11.93 -2.53
C ARG A 201 1.95 12.88 -1.84
N LEU A 202 2.64 12.43 -0.78
CA LEU A 202 3.69 13.21 -0.13
C LEU A 202 4.84 13.48 -1.10
N CYS A 203 5.28 12.43 -1.81
CA CYS A 203 6.44 12.49 -2.70
C CYS A 203 6.23 13.40 -3.92
N GLU A 204 4.98 13.67 -4.33
CA GLU A 204 4.64 14.68 -5.34
C GLU A 204 5.28 16.05 -5.03
N SER A 205 5.27 16.46 -3.75
CA SER A 205 5.81 17.76 -3.32
C SER A 205 7.35 17.83 -3.37
N TYR A 206 8.00 16.67 -3.32
CA TYR A 206 9.47 16.52 -3.39
C TYR A 206 9.98 16.28 -4.82
N GLY A 207 9.08 16.02 -5.77
CA GLY A 207 9.45 15.55 -7.11
C GLY A 207 10.25 14.25 -7.03
N VAL A 208 9.79 13.34 -6.17
CA VAL A 208 10.35 11.99 -5.95
C VAL A 208 9.23 11.00 -6.29
N ASP A 209 9.60 9.90 -6.92
CA ASP A 209 8.70 8.78 -7.22
C ASP A 209 8.94 7.64 -6.22
N ILE A 210 7.95 6.76 -6.09
CA ILE A 210 8.08 5.50 -5.35
C ILE A 210 8.15 4.35 -6.34
N ASN A 211 9.12 3.46 -6.17
CA ASN A 211 9.24 2.23 -6.93
C ASN A 211 9.01 1.02 -6.01
N PHE A 212 7.91 0.29 -6.25
CA PHE A 212 7.54 -0.93 -5.54
C PHE A 212 7.95 -2.21 -6.29
N HIS A 213 8.67 -2.10 -7.41
CA HIS A 213 9.08 -3.25 -8.21
C HIS A 213 10.00 -4.18 -7.40
N PRO A 214 9.82 -5.51 -7.46
CA PRO A 214 10.57 -6.44 -6.61
C PRO A 214 12.07 -6.46 -6.91
N LYS A 215 12.47 -6.08 -8.12
CA LYS A 215 13.89 -5.98 -8.52
C LYS A 215 14.17 -4.72 -9.36
N PRO A 216 14.17 -3.52 -8.78
CA PRO A 216 14.06 -2.26 -9.53
C PRO A 216 15.37 -1.87 -10.25
N LEU A 217 16.49 -2.50 -9.90
CA LEU A 217 17.79 -2.33 -10.55
C LEU A 217 18.13 -3.44 -11.57
N GLY A 218 17.22 -4.41 -11.74
CA GLY A 218 17.42 -5.58 -12.61
C GLY A 218 18.11 -6.76 -11.92
N ALA A 219 17.95 -7.95 -12.49
CA ALA A 219 18.48 -9.20 -11.94
C ALA A 219 20.00 -9.37 -12.15
N ASP A 220 20.57 -8.67 -13.13
CA ASP A 220 21.99 -8.79 -13.52
C ASP A 220 22.96 -8.06 -12.58
N VAL A 221 22.44 -7.36 -11.56
CA VAL A 221 23.23 -6.60 -10.60
C VAL A 221 22.97 -7.06 -9.16
N ASP A 222 24.02 -7.02 -8.35
CA ASP A 222 23.99 -7.45 -6.95
C ASP A 222 23.47 -6.34 -6.01
N TRP A 223 22.20 -5.97 -6.20
CA TRP A 223 21.46 -5.06 -5.34
C TRP A 223 20.21 -5.74 -4.79
N ASN A 224 19.84 -5.44 -3.55
CA ASN A 224 18.65 -6.01 -2.94
C ASN A 224 17.37 -5.65 -3.73
N GLY A 225 16.42 -6.59 -3.70
CA GLY A 225 15.06 -6.38 -4.21
C GLY A 225 14.17 -5.71 -3.16
N SER A 226 12.90 -5.49 -3.49
CA SER A 226 11.87 -5.00 -2.57
C SER A 226 10.80 -6.06 -2.31
N GLY A 227 10.60 -6.40 -1.05
CA GLY A 227 9.57 -7.34 -0.59
C GLY A 227 8.30 -6.69 -0.03
N LEU A 228 7.34 -7.56 0.27
CA LEU A 228 6.22 -7.30 1.18
C LEU A 228 6.09 -8.47 2.14
N HIS A 229 7.03 -8.62 3.08
CA HIS A 229 6.94 -9.73 4.03
C HIS A 229 5.61 -9.64 4.78
N THR A 230 4.92 -10.78 4.85
CA THR A 230 3.59 -10.87 5.44
C THR A 230 3.64 -11.78 6.65
N ASN A 231 3.60 -11.17 7.82
CA ASN A 231 3.37 -11.82 9.08
C ASN A 231 1.88 -12.10 9.22
N PHE A 232 1.48 -13.30 9.66
CA PHE A 232 0.07 -13.59 9.92
C PHE A 232 -0.13 -14.47 11.16
N SER A 233 -1.28 -14.32 11.81
CA SER A 233 -1.70 -15.25 12.86
C SER A 233 -3.21 -15.36 12.96
N THR A 234 -3.71 -16.54 13.30
CA THR A 234 -5.09 -16.76 13.73
C THR A 234 -5.16 -16.85 15.24
N LYS A 235 -6.36 -16.74 15.82
CA LYS A 235 -6.56 -16.99 17.25
C LYS A 235 -6.01 -18.35 17.70
N HIS A 236 -6.21 -19.39 16.89
CA HIS A 236 -5.70 -20.73 17.20
C HIS A 236 -4.17 -20.76 17.29
N MET A 237 -3.47 -20.10 16.35
CA MET A 237 -2.00 -19.99 16.38
C MET A 237 -1.50 -19.30 17.66
N ARG A 238 -2.22 -18.26 18.10
CA ARG A 238 -1.82 -17.45 19.27
C ARG A 238 -2.12 -18.13 20.61
N GLU A 239 -3.24 -18.85 20.72
CA GLU A 239 -3.72 -19.36 22.01
C GLU A 239 -3.44 -20.85 22.23
N ILE A 240 -3.36 -21.65 21.16
CA ILE A 240 -3.22 -23.11 21.22
C ILE A 240 -1.92 -23.54 20.55
N GLY A 241 -1.79 -23.29 19.24
CA GLY A 241 -0.59 -23.57 18.46
C GLY A 241 0.00 -24.98 18.68
N GLY A 242 1.33 -25.04 18.73
CA GLY A 242 2.09 -26.28 18.96
C GLY A 242 2.74 -26.84 17.70
N GLU A 243 3.81 -27.61 17.91
CA GLU A 243 4.67 -28.15 16.84
C GLU A 243 3.87 -28.94 15.78
N GLU A 244 2.91 -29.77 16.20
CA GLU A 244 2.06 -30.55 15.30
C GLU A 244 1.22 -29.64 14.39
N TYR A 245 0.58 -28.62 14.96
CA TYR A 245 -0.21 -27.66 14.21
C TYR A 245 0.64 -26.87 13.21
N PHE A 246 1.78 -26.33 13.64
CA PHE A 246 2.67 -25.57 12.76
C PHE A 246 3.29 -26.46 11.66
N SER A 247 3.60 -27.72 11.96
CA SER A 247 4.08 -28.67 10.94
C SER A 247 3.01 -28.93 9.88
N ALA A 248 1.76 -29.14 10.29
CA ALA A 248 0.64 -29.28 9.37
C ALA A 248 0.39 -28.01 8.54
N LEU A 249 0.49 -26.83 9.16
CA LEU A 249 0.38 -25.53 8.49
C LEU A 249 1.46 -25.35 7.43
N MET A 250 2.74 -25.65 7.75
CA MET A 250 3.84 -25.54 6.78
C MET A 250 3.68 -26.52 5.61
N ASN A 251 3.15 -27.73 5.87
CA ASN A 251 2.82 -28.67 4.80
C ASN A 251 1.73 -28.10 3.88
N ALA A 252 0.66 -27.51 4.43
CA ALA A 252 -0.38 -26.86 3.63
C ALA A 252 0.19 -25.71 2.77
N PHE A 253 1.09 -24.89 3.33
CA PHE A 253 1.81 -23.85 2.57
C PHE A 253 2.67 -24.45 1.45
N SER A 254 3.33 -25.59 1.70
CA SER A 254 4.13 -26.27 0.68
C SER A 254 3.27 -26.83 -0.45
N GLU A 255 2.07 -27.34 -0.15
CA GLU A 255 1.12 -27.84 -1.15
C GLU A 255 0.54 -26.71 -2.00
N ALA A 256 0.25 -25.55 -1.39
CA ALA A 256 -0.31 -24.37 -2.06
C ALA A 256 0.76 -23.41 -2.65
N ARG A 257 2.05 -23.76 -2.59
CA ARG A 257 3.17 -22.84 -2.91
C ARG A 257 3.01 -22.20 -4.30
N ASP A 258 2.75 -23.00 -5.31
CA ASP A 258 2.73 -22.50 -6.69
C ASP A 258 1.52 -21.58 -6.93
N GLU A 259 0.39 -21.82 -6.24
CA GLU A 259 -0.78 -20.93 -6.24
C GLU A 259 -0.50 -19.62 -5.50
N HIS A 260 0.22 -19.67 -4.38
CA HIS A 260 0.66 -18.48 -3.66
C HIS A 260 1.63 -17.62 -4.49
N ILE A 261 2.64 -18.24 -5.11
CA ILE A 261 3.59 -17.50 -5.97
C ILE A 261 2.86 -16.83 -7.13
N ALA A 262 1.85 -17.48 -7.72
CA ALA A 262 1.05 -16.89 -8.80
C ALA A 262 0.28 -15.62 -8.38
N CYS A 263 0.07 -15.36 -7.09
CA CYS A 263 -0.62 -14.19 -6.58
C CYS A 263 0.23 -13.27 -5.68
N TYR A 264 1.53 -13.54 -5.51
CA TYR A 264 2.46 -12.74 -4.68
C TYR A 264 3.11 -11.56 -5.42
N GLY A 265 2.65 -11.29 -6.64
CA GLY A 265 3.12 -10.18 -7.47
C GLY A 265 3.87 -10.67 -8.71
N PRO A 266 3.83 -9.90 -9.81
CA PRO A 266 4.54 -10.23 -11.03
C PRO A 266 6.05 -10.02 -10.88
N GLU A 267 6.83 -10.64 -11.77
CA GLU A 267 8.30 -10.45 -11.87
C GLU A 267 9.03 -10.81 -10.56
N ASN A 268 8.51 -11.84 -9.88
CA ASN A 268 8.99 -12.34 -8.59
C ASN A 268 9.68 -13.72 -8.74
N ASP A 269 10.34 -13.91 -9.88
CA ASP A 269 10.99 -15.14 -10.34
C ASP A 269 12.35 -15.40 -9.65
#